data_AF-A0A535PNN0-F1
#
_entry.id   AF-A0A535PNN0-F1
#
_cell.length_a   1.000
_cell.length_b   1.000
_cell.length_c   1.000
_cell.angle_alpha   90.00
_cell.angle_beta   90.00
_cell.angle_gamma   90.00
#
_symmetry.space_group_name_H-M   'P 1'
#
loop_
_entity.id
_entity.type
_entity.pdbx_description
1 polymer ?
#
loop_
_entity_poly.entity_id
_entity_poly.type
_entity_poly.pdbx_seq_one_letter_code
_entity_poly.pdbx_strand_id
1 'polypeptide(L)'
;MHFSVVLGDDIWSQLGGIIFSWGFLQFIVAFLSFFGFVLTMAVILVLAERKVMGWMQDRLGPIHTGPWGLLQTVADVGKLLLKEDIQASQTDKALFIFAPSVFLAPIIAAFAVIPFSPYVGLPGVVIATGIVYYVAMSSIDVIGVIMAGWGSNNKYALMGGLRSAAQMISYELPLVLALVSVVMLTSVLAGSPGYPSNAGIGTIAIKEIQD
;
A
#
# COMPACT_ATOMS: atom_id res chain seq x y z
N MET A 1 -9.22 44.47 -23.28
CA MET A 1 -10.19 43.67 -22.49
C MET A 1 -10.29 42.29 -23.13
N HIS A 2 -9.55 41.28 -22.65
CA HIS A 2 -9.78 39.86 -23.04
C HIS A 2 -8.97 38.94 -22.10
N PHE A 3 -9.16 39.08 -20.78
CA PHE A 3 -8.53 38.20 -19.78
C PHE A 3 -9.54 37.53 -18.84
N SER A 4 -10.84 37.54 -19.17
CA SER A 4 -11.91 37.07 -18.27
C SER A 4 -12.71 35.87 -18.78
N VAL A 5 -12.24 35.14 -19.81
CA VAL A 5 -13.05 34.06 -20.46
C VAL A 5 -12.43 32.67 -20.37
N VAL A 6 -11.28 32.48 -19.70
CA VAL A 6 -10.58 31.17 -19.67
C VAL A 6 -10.92 30.30 -18.45
N LEU A 7 -11.68 30.78 -17.46
CA LEU A 7 -11.79 30.08 -16.15
C LEU A 7 -13.22 29.86 -15.61
N GLY A 8 -14.29 30.09 -16.38
CA GLY A 8 -15.66 30.06 -15.85
C GLY A 8 -16.48 28.82 -16.20
N ASP A 9 -16.64 28.54 -17.50
CA ASP A 9 -17.80 27.77 -17.97
C ASP A 9 -17.46 26.33 -18.40
N ASP A 10 -16.17 26.03 -18.60
CA ASP A 10 -15.69 24.74 -19.10
C ASP A 10 -15.13 23.81 -18.03
N ILE A 11 -14.93 24.28 -16.80
CA ILE A 11 -14.32 23.45 -15.74
C ILE A 11 -15.27 22.31 -15.37
N TRP A 12 -16.57 22.59 -15.23
CA TRP A 12 -17.56 21.59 -14.84
C TRP A 12 -17.85 20.58 -15.96
N SER A 13 -17.77 20.99 -17.23
CA SER A 13 -17.92 20.09 -18.38
C SER A 13 -16.67 19.25 -18.62
N GLN A 14 -15.47 19.80 -18.43
CA GLN A 14 -14.20 19.06 -18.51
C GLN A 14 -14.03 18.10 -17.33
N LEU A 15 -14.36 18.50 -16.10
CA LEU A 15 -14.38 17.61 -14.94
C LEU A 15 -15.42 16.51 -15.12
N GLY A 16 -16.61 16.85 -15.63
CA GLY A 16 -17.63 15.86 -15.99
C GLY A 16 -17.13 14.86 -17.04
N GLY A 17 -16.46 15.36 -18.11
CA GLY A 17 -15.87 14.51 -19.15
C GLY A 17 -14.78 13.58 -18.63
N ILE A 18 -13.98 14.01 -17.67
CA ILE A 18 -12.96 13.17 -17.01
C ILE A 18 -13.60 12.12 -16.12
N ILE A 19 -14.57 12.51 -15.27
CA ILE A 19 -15.24 11.62 -14.31
C ILE A 19 -16.08 10.55 -15.01
N PHE A 20 -16.72 10.87 -16.14
CA PHE A 20 -17.50 9.89 -16.91
C PHE A 20 -16.69 9.23 -18.04
N SER A 21 -15.38 9.48 -18.11
CA SER A 21 -14.52 8.82 -19.09
C SER A 21 -14.41 7.32 -18.81
N TRP A 22 -14.30 6.54 -19.89
CA TRP A 22 -14.07 5.09 -19.80
C TRP A 22 -12.80 4.75 -19.00
N GLY A 23 -11.76 5.58 -19.11
CA GLY A 23 -10.51 5.42 -18.35
C GLY A 23 -10.70 5.64 -16.85
N PHE A 24 -11.51 6.61 -16.44
CA PHE A 24 -11.79 6.85 -15.03
C PHE A 24 -12.64 5.75 -14.39
N LEU A 25 -13.62 5.21 -15.13
CA LEU A 25 -14.39 4.05 -14.68
C LEU A 25 -13.50 2.81 -14.51
N GLN A 26 -12.59 2.55 -15.45
CA GLN A 26 -11.60 1.48 -15.33
C GLN A 26 -10.71 1.67 -14.09
N PHE A 27 -10.26 2.90 -13.82
CA PHE A 27 -9.47 3.22 -12.63
C PHE A 27 -10.25 2.95 -11.32
N ILE A 28 -11.51 3.36 -11.22
CA ILE A 28 -12.33 3.11 -10.03
C ILE A 28 -12.53 1.62 -9.81
N VAL A 29 -12.89 0.87 -10.86
CA VAL A 29 -13.10 -0.59 -10.75
C VAL A 29 -11.80 -1.28 -10.34
N ALA A 30 -10.67 -0.86 -10.93
CA ALA A 30 -9.35 -1.34 -10.59
C ALA A 30 -9.01 -1.11 -9.11
N PHE A 31 -9.17 0.13 -8.67
CA PHE A 31 -8.89 0.54 -7.30
C PHE A 31 -9.75 -0.20 -6.29
N LEU A 32 -11.07 -0.29 -6.53
CA LEU A 32 -12.00 -0.99 -5.64
C LEU A 32 -11.74 -2.50 -5.60
N SER A 33 -11.47 -3.12 -6.76
CA SER A 33 -11.13 -4.55 -6.81
C SER A 33 -9.84 -4.84 -6.05
N PHE A 34 -8.82 -4.00 -6.23
CA PHE A 34 -7.54 -4.15 -5.56
C PHE A 34 -7.66 -3.91 -4.06
N PHE A 35 -8.31 -2.83 -3.65
CA PHE A 35 -8.56 -2.52 -2.24
C PHE A 35 -9.38 -3.63 -1.56
N GLY A 36 -10.40 -4.15 -2.24
CA GLY A 36 -11.18 -5.30 -1.79
C GLY A 36 -10.33 -6.57 -1.65
N PHE A 37 -9.43 -6.83 -2.59
CA PHE A 37 -8.49 -7.96 -2.51
C PHE A 37 -7.57 -7.84 -1.29
N VAL A 38 -6.93 -6.68 -1.07
CA VAL A 38 -6.02 -6.45 0.06
C VAL A 38 -6.74 -6.63 1.39
N LEU A 39 -7.93 -6.03 1.56
CA LEU A 39 -8.71 -6.16 2.79
C LEU A 39 -9.14 -7.62 3.04
N THR A 40 -9.57 -8.32 2.00
CA THR A 40 -9.97 -9.73 2.11
C THR A 40 -8.77 -10.60 2.52
N MET A 41 -7.60 -10.38 1.90
CA MET A 41 -6.37 -11.08 2.27
C MET A 41 -5.95 -10.78 3.70
N ALA A 42 -6.00 -9.52 4.15
CA ALA A 42 -5.68 -9.17 5.52
C ALA A 42 -6.55 -9.94 6.54
N VAL A 43 -7.86 -10.01 6.29
CA VAL A 43 -8.81 -10.75 7.14
C VAL A 43 -8.49 -12.25 7.19
N ILE A 44 -8.17 -12.86 6.05
CA ILE A 44 -7.80 -14.29 5.99
C ILE A 44 -6.48 -14.54 6.69
N LEU A 45 -5.47 -13.70 6.45
CA LEU A 45 -4.14 -13.84 7.03
C LEU A 45 -4.16 -13.69 8.55
N VAL A 46 -4.94 -12.76 9.11
CA VAL A 46 -5.09 -12.63 10.57
C VAL A 46 -5.70 -13.89 11.20
N LEU A 47 -6.69 -14.51 10.54
CA LEU A 47 -7.27 -15.77 11.01
C LEU A 47 -6.25 -16.91 10.92
N ALA A 48 -5.55 -17.01 9.79
CA ALA A 48 -4.53 -18.02 9.55
C ALA A 48 -3.38 -17.90 10.55
N GLU A 49 -2.89 -16.68 10.81
CA GLU A 49 -1.83 -16.39 11.77
C GLU A 49 -2.20 -16.90 13.17
N ARG A 50 -3.40 -16.58 13.67
CA ARG A 50 -3.88 -17.07 14.97
C ARG A 50 -3.96 -18.59 15.03
N LYS A 51 -4.34 -19.23 13.93
CA LYS A 51 -4.50 -20.70 13.87
C LYS A 51 -3.14 -21.41 13.82
N VAL A 52 -2.23 -20.92 12.99
CA VAL A 52 -0.86 -21.43 12.86
C VAL A 52 -0.09 -21.22 14.17
N MET A 53 -0.16 -20.04 14.78
CA MET A 53 0.47 -19.80 16.09
C MET A 53 -0.11 -20.68 17.19
N GLY A 54 -1.42 -20.96 17.15
CA GLY A 54 -2.04 -21.93 18.05
C GLY A 54 -1.42 -23.31 17.89
N TRP A 55 -1.38 -23.84 16.66
CA TRP A 55 -0.83 -25.16 16.37
C TRP A 55 0.65 -25.28 16.71
N MET A 56 1.44 -24.23 16.46
CA MET A 56 2.86 -24.19 16.87
C MET A 56 3.05 -24.27 18.39
N GLN A 57 2.07 -23.78 19.15
CA GLN A 57 2.07 -23.76 20.61
C GLN A 57 1.31 -24.94 21.23
N ASP A 58 0.95 -25.96 20.44
CA ASP A 58 0.13 -27.10 20.87
C ASP A 58 -1.20 -26.69 21.54
N ARG A 59 -1.81 -25.60 21.04
CA ARG A 59 -3.16 -25.17 21.43
C ARG A 59 -4.06 -24.99 20.22
N LEU A 60 -5.36 -25.17 20.41
CA LEU A 60 -6.32 -24.94 19.34
C LEU A 60 -6.43 -23.43 19.08
N GLY A 61 -6.37 -23.04 17.80
CA GLY A 61 -6.71 -21.69 17.36
C GLY A 61 -8.21 -21.38 17.51
N PRO A 62 -8.69 -20.26 16.95
CA PRO A 62 -10.11 -19.88 17.03
C PRO A 62 -11.06 -20.96 16.47
N ILE A 63 -12.02 -21.42 17.29
CA ILE A 63 -13.00 -22.46 16.91
C ILE A 63 -14.47 -22.09 17.16
N HIS A 64 -14.74 -21.04 17.96
CA HIS A 64 -16.08 -20.82 18.52
C HIS A 64 -17.00 -19.93 17.66
N THR A 65 -16.45 -19.00 16.89
CA THR A 65 -17.16 -18.00 16.08
C THR A 65 -17.39 -18.52 14.66
N GLY A 66 -18.42 -19.34 14.50
CA GLY A 66 -18.78 -20.00 13.23
C GLY A 66 -17.98 -21.28 12.94
N PRO A 67 -18.24 -21.96 11.81
CA PRO A 67 -17.51 -23.17 11.45
C PRO A 67 -16.02 -22.86 11.32
N TRP A 68 -15.19 -23.58 12.07
CA TRP A 68 -13.72 -23.41 12.14
C TRP A 68 -13.22 -22.01 12.52
N GLY A 69 -14.05 -21.18 13.16
CA GLY A 69 -13.68 -19.82 13.58
C GLY A 69 -13.67 -18.78 12.47
N LEU A 70 -14.24 -19.07 11.29
CA LEU A 70 -14.23 -18.16 10.12
C LEU A 70 -14.86 -16.79 10.40
N LEU A 71 -15.85 -16.71 11.29
CA LEU A 71 -16.53 -15.45 11.61
C LEU A 71 -15.80 -14.63 12.68
N GLN A 72 -14.66 -15.10 13.21
CA GLN A 72 -13.92 -14.40 14.25
C GLN A 72 -13.48 -13.01 13.78
N THR A 73 -12.92 -12.90 12.58
CA THR A 73 -12.41 -11.64 12.06
C THR A 73 -13.52 -10.66 11.70
N VAL A 74 -14.68 -11.16 11.27
CA VAL A 74 -15.89 -10.34 11.10
C VAL A 74 -16.37 -9.78 12.44
N ALA A 75 -16.36 -10.60 13.50
CA ALA A 75 -16.70 -10.15 14.84
C ALA A 75 -15.68 -9.11 15.38
N ASP A 76 -14.40 -9.28 15.07
CA ASP A 76 -13.36 -8.31 15.45
C ASP A 76 -13.56 -6.96 14.74
N VAL A 77 -13.89 -6.96 13.45
CA VAL A 77 -14.22 -5.72 12.71
C VAL A 77 -15.46 -5.06 13.30
N GLY A 78 -16.53 -5.82 13.54
CA GLY A 78 -17.74 -5.29 14.18
C GLY A 78 -17.46 -4.68 15.55
N LYS A 79 -16.62 -5.33 16.36
CA LYS A 79 -16.16 -4.80 17.65
C LYS A 79 -15.39 -3.48 17.49
N LEU A 80 -14.50 -3.37 16.51
CA LEU A 80 -13.72 -2.15 16.28
C LEU A 80 -14.60 -0.98 15.81
N LEU A 81 -15.60 -1.23 14.97
CA LEU A 81 -16.53 -0.19 14.49
C LEU A 81 -17.45 0.34 15.60
N LEU A 82 -17.85 -0.52 16.52
CA LEU A 82 -18.68 -0.16 17.68
C LEU A 82 -17.84 0.44 18.83
N LYS A 83 -16.52 0.34 18.76
CA LYS A 83 -15.64 0.80 19.82
C LYS A 83 -15.58 2.32 19.80
N GLU A 84 -15.75 2.92 20.97
CA GLU A 84 -15.55 4.35 21.17
C GLU A 84 -14.12 4.75 20.78
N ASP A 85 -14.00 5.76 19.90
CA ASP A 85 -12.73 6.40 19.57
C ASP A 85 -12.40 7.45 20.64
N ILE A 86 -11.47 7.10 21.54
CA ILE A 86 -11.05 7.95 22.66
C ILE A 86 -9.69 8.56 22.33
N GLN A 87 -9.63 9.88 22.27
CA GLN A 87 -8.39 10.64 22.10
C GLN A 87 -8.00 11.30 23.42
N ALA A 88 -6.72 11.23 23.79
CA ALA A 88 -6.24 11.86 25.03
C ALA A 88 -6.27 13.39 24.91
N SER A 89 -6.54 14.08 26.02
CA SER A 89 -6.79 15.53 26.02
C SER A 89 -5.60 16.38 25.61
N GLN A 90 -4.38 15.89 25.82
CA GLN A 90 -3.13 16.61 25.50
C GLN A 90 -2.51 16.18 24.16
N THR A 91 -3.18 15.33 23.38
CA THR A 91 -2.70 14.84 22.08
C THR A 91 -2.78 15.93 21.01
N ASP A 92 -1.79 15.97 20.10
CA ASP A 92 -1.89 16.77 18.89
C ASP A 92 -2.88 16.11 17.93
N LYS A 93 -4.09 16.67 17.84
CA LYS A 93 -5.20 16.09 17.09
C LYS A 93 -4.90 15.94 15.60
N ALA A 94 -4.21 16.91 15.00
CA ALA A 94 -3.94 16.87 13.57
C ALA A 94 -2.97 15.72 13.26
N LEU A 95 -1.84 15.66 13.98
CA LEU A 95 -0.85 14.61 13.77
C LEU A 95 -1.43 13.23 14.09
N PHE A 96 -2.20 13.10 15.17
CA PHE A 96 -2.75 11.81 15.60
C PHE A 96 -3.79 11.25 14.62
N ILE A 97 -4.65 12.09 14.04
CA ILE A 97 -5.68 11.67 13.08
C ILE A 97 -5.07 11.38 11.69
N PHE A 98 -4.07 12.16 11.26
CA PHE A 98 -3.44 11.94 9.95
C PHE A 98 -2.41 10.83 9.94
N ALA A 99 -1.80 10.47 11.08
CA ALA A 99 -0.75 9.46 11.14
C ALA A 99 -1.13 8.10 10.50
N PRO A 100 -2.31 7.50 10.78
CA PRO A 100 -2.71 6.25 10.12
C PRO A 100 -2.86 6.41 8.60
N SER A 101 -3.31 7.58 8.13
CA SER A 101 -3.49 7.84 6.69
C SER A 101 -2.13 7.99 5.99
N VAL A 102 -1.19 8.70 6.60
CA VAL A 102 0.18 8.87 6.09
C VAL A 102 0.93 7.54 6.07
N PHE A 103 0.62 6.62 7.00
CA PHE A 103 1.17 5.27 6.99
C PHE A 103 0.55 4.39 5.88
N LEU A 104 -0.78 4.41 5.73
CA LEU A 104 -1.48 3.49 4.81
C LEU A 104 -1.41 3.92 3.34
N ALA A 105 -1.46 5.22 3.06
CA ALA A 105 -1.45 5.75 1.70
C ALA A 105 -0.25 5.29 0.84
N PRO A 106 1.01 5.40 1.30
CA PRO A 106 2.17 4.94 0.52
C PRO A 106 2.16 3.43 0.32
N ILE A 107 1.64 2.65 1.27
CA ILE A 107 1.53 1.18 1.13
C ILE A 107 0.61 0.85 -0.03
N ILE A 108 -0.59 1.44 -0.07
CA ILE A 108 -1.55 1.22 -1.18
C ILE A 108 -0.95 1.71 -2.50
N ALA A 109 -0.24 2.85 -2.49
CA ALA A 109 0.42 3.40 -3.66
C ALA A 109 1.52 2.45 -4.20
N ALA A 110 2.33 1.86 -3.33
CA ALA A 110 3.40 0.94 -3.72
C ALA A 110 2.89 -0.28 -4.53
N PHE A 111 1.69 -0.76 -4.24
CA PHE A 111 1.06 -1.86 -4.99
C PHE A 111 0.68 -1.49 -6.43
N ALA A 112 0.62 -0.20 -6.79
CA ALA A 112 0.26 0.24 -8.14
C ALA A 112 1.25 -0.23 -9.21
N VAL A 113 2.47 -0.63 -8.84
CA VAL A 113 3.50 -1.08 -9.79
C VAL A 113 3.63 -2.60 -9.84
N ILE A 114 2.97 -3.34 -8.94
CA ILE A 114 3.11 -4.80 -8.86
C ILE A 114 2.31 -5.48 -9.99
N PRO A 115 2.93 -6.34 -10.81
CA PRO A 115 2.26 -7.02 -11.91
C PRO A 115 1.41 -8.20 -11.40
N PHE A 116 0.07 -8.12 -11.49
CA PHE A 116 -0.80 -9.23 -11.08
C PHE A 116 -1.16 -10.19 -12.21
N SER A 117 -1.25 -9.70 -13.45
CA SER A 117 -1.57 -10.53 -14.60
C SER A 117 -1.09 -9.88 -15.91
N PRO A 118 -0.62 -10.65 -16.90
CA PRO A 118 -0.31 -10.15 -18.25
C PRO A 118 -1.56 -9.70 -19.02
N TYR A 119 -2.74 -10.25 -18.68
CA TYR A 119 -3.97 -10.12 -19.45
C TYR A 119 -4.99 -9.17 -18.81
N VAL A 120 -4.91 -8.99 -17.49
CA VAL A 120 -5.77 -8.02 -16.78
C VAL A 120 -5.08 -6.68 -16.86
N GLY A 121 -5.51 -5.85 -17.82
CA GLY A 121 -5.13 -4.45 -17.96
C GLY A 121 -5.71 -3.57 -16.86
N LEU A 122 -5.54 -3.97 -15.59
CA LEU A 122 -5.49 -2.99 -14.52
C LEU A 122 -4.32 -2.07 -14.89
N PRO A 123 -4.43 -0.74 -14.79
CA PRO A 123 -3.30 0.14 -14.96
C PRO A 123 -2.38 -0.04 -13.75
N GLY A 124 -1.67 -1.17 -13.71
CA GLY A 124 -0.29 -1.14 -13.28
C GLY A 124 0.38 -0.22 -14.27
N VAL A 125 0.52 1.06 -13.89
CA VAL A 125 1.17 2.03 -14.75
C VAL A 125 2.53 1.41 -15.03
N VAL A 126 2.79 1.09 -16.30
CA VAL A 126 4.11 0.63 -16.72
C VAL A 126 5.01 1.85 -16.60
N ILE A 127 5.51 2.06 -15.39
CA ILE A 127 6.45 3.12 -15.08
C ILE A 127 7.81 2.52 -15.38
N ALA A 128 8.55 3.14 -16.31
CA ALA A 128 9.93 2.76 -16.61
C ALA A 128 10.82 2.73 -15.35
N THR A 129 10.42 3.45 -14.30
CA THR A 129 11.08 3.52 -13.00
C THR A 129 10.29 2.84 -11.87
N GLY A 130 9.54 1.78 -12.17
CA GLY A 130 8.68 1.07 -11.22
C GLY A 130 9.37 0.63 -9.93
N ILE A 131 10.58 0.09 -10.03
CA ILE A 131 11.39 -0.32 -8.86
C ILE A 131 11.73 0.87 -7.96
N VAL A 132 12.14 2.01 -8.53
CA VAL A 132 12.48 3.22 -7.77
C VAL A 132 11.22 3.80 -7.14
N TYR A 133 10.09 3.77 -7.84
CA TYR A 133 8.79 4.15 -7.29
C TYR A 133 8.43 3.29 -6.08
N TYR A 134 8.58 1.97 -6.18
CA TYR A 134 8.27 1.05 -5.08
C TYR A 134 9.10 1.37 -3.82
N VAL A 135 10.42 1.55 -3.97
CA VAL A 135 11.31 1.94 -2.87
C VAL A 135 10.96 3.32 -2.32
N ALA A 136 10.67 4.30 -3.18
CA ALA A 136 10.30 5.64 -2.75
C ALA A 136 9.00 5.64 -1.94
N MET A 137 8.01 4.83 -2.35
CA MET A 137 6.76 4.70 -1.62
C MET A 137 6.98 3.94 -0.30
N SER A 138 7.78 2.88 -0.27
CA SER A 138 8.03 2.14 0.98
C SER A 138 8.64 3.05 2.05
N SER A 139 9.60 3.91 1.71
CA SER A 139 10.29 4.77 2.69
C SER A 139 9.43 5.86 3.34
N ILE A 140 8.25 6.16 2.81
CA ILE A 140 7.37 7.22 3.35
C ILE A 140 6.60 6.73 4.59
N ASP A 141 6.35 5.42 4.72
CA ASP A 141 5.54 4.86 5.80
C ASP A 141 6.13 5.12 7.20
N VAL A 142 7.46 5.19 7.30
CA VAL A 142 8.22 5.50 8.52
C VAL A 142 7.78 6.84 9.14
N ILE A 143 7.44 7.82 8.30
CA ILE A 143 6.96 9.12 8.73
C ILE A 143 5.63 8.97 9.48
N GLY A 144 4.73 8.10 9.01
CA GLY A 144 3.47 7.80 9.68
C GLY A 144 3.67 7.23 11.08
N VAL A 145 4.66 6.36 11.27
CA VAL A 145 4.98 5.78 12.59
C VAL A 145 5.53 6.81 13.57
N ILE A 146 6.44 7.70 13.10
CA ILE A 146 6.94 8.81 13.93
C ILE A 146 5.82 9.78 14.28
N MET A 147 4.96 10.11 13.31
CA MET A 147 3.82 11.01 13.49
C MET A 147 2.83 10.46 14.54
N ALA A 148 2.55 9.16 14.53
CA ALA A 148 1.72 8.51 15.55
C ALA A 148 2.38 8.59 16.94
N GLY A 149 3.68 8.30 17.03
CA GLY A 149 4.43 8.35 18.28
C GLY A 149 4.49 9.76 18.89
N TRP A 150 4.81 10.77 18.07
CA TRP A 150 4.89 12.17 18.49
C TRP A 150 3.51 12.77 18.78
N GLY A 151 2.53 12.54 17.89
CA GLY A 151 1.18 13.09 18.01
C GLY A 151 0.46 12.66 19.30
N SER A 152 0.76 11.46 19.80
CA SER A 152 0.20 10.92 21.04
C SER A 152 0.50 11.74 22.31
N ASN A 153 1.51 12.64 22.27
CA ASN A 153 2.01 13.42 23.41
C ASN A 153 2.28 12.57 24.68
N ASN A 154 2.84 11.37 24.49
CA ASN A 154 3.27 10.49 25.57
C ASN A 154 4.72 10.02 25.34
N LYS A 155 5.59 10.24 26.34
CA LYS A 155 7.02 9.87 26.25
C LYS A 155 7.23 8.38 25.96
N TYR A 156 6.36 7.50 26.48
CA TYR A 156 6.48 6.06 26.24
C TYR A 156 6.15 5.70 24.79
N ALA A 157 5.08 6.27 24.24
CA ALA A 157 4.71 6.08 22.84
C ALA A 157 5.74 6.70 21.88
N LEU A 158 6.31 7.86 22.24
CA LEU A 158 7.38 8.49 21.48
C LEU A 158 8.65 7.61 21.45
N MET A 159 9.08 7.08 22.60
CA MET A 159 10.23 6.18 22.67
C MET A 159 9.99 4.89 21.86
N GLY A 160 8.78 4.34 21.90
CA GLY A 160 8.38 3.21 21.05
C GLY A 160 8.44 3.54 19.57
N GLY A 161 7.84 4.66 19.16
CA GLY A 161 7.83 5.12 17.77
C GLY A 161 9.23 5.38 17.21
N LEU A 162 10.12 6.00 18.00
CA LEU A 162 11.52 6.22 17.60
C LEU A 162 12.31 4.92 17.44
N ARG A 163 12.08 3.92 18.30
CA ARG A 163 12.70 2.59 18.16
C ARG A 163 12.24 1.86 16.90
N SER A 164 10.94 1.87 16.64
CA SER A 164 10.37 1.29 15.42
C SER A 164 10.88 2.00 14.16
N ALA A 165 10.94 3.34 14.17
CA ALA A 165 11.47 4.11 13.05
C ALA A 165 12.95 3.81 12.80
N ALA A 166 13.78 3.80 13.85
CA ALA A 166 15.19 3.44 13.72
C ALA A 166 15.37 2.02 13.14
N GLN A 167 14.54 1.07 13.57
CA GLN A 167 14.54 -0.29 13.04
C GLN A 167 14.16 -0.32 11.56
N MET A 168 13.04 0.30 11.17
CA MET A 168 12.56 0.28 9.78
C MET A 168 13.59 0.91 8.84
N ILE A 169 14.11 2.09 9.15
CA ILE A 169 15.15 2.76 8.34
C ILE A 169 16.41 1.88 8.23
N SER A 170 16.81 1.23 9.33
CA SER A 170 18.00 0.37 9.34
C SER A 170 17.84 -0.89 8.48
N TYR A 171 16.63 -1.40 8.29
CA TYR A 171 16.35 -2.55 7.42
C TYR A 171 16.02 -2.14 5.98
N GLU A 172 15.55 -0.92 5.74
CA GLU A 172 15.34 -0.42 4.38
C GLU A 172 16.66 -0.25 3.62
N LEU A 173 17.69 0.33 4.26
CA LEU A 173 18.94 0.60 3.55
C LEU A 173 19.62 -0.68 3.00
N PRO A 174 19.77 -1.78 3.76
CA PRO A 174 20.27 -3.05 3.22
C PRO A 174 19.36 -3.64 2.14
N LEU A 175 18.03 -3.49 2.25
CA LEU A 175 17.09 -3.96 1.26
C LEU A 175 17.28 -3.23 -0.08
N VAL A 176 17.45 -1.91 -0.04
CA VAL A 176 17.72 -1.11 -1.25
C VAL A 176 19.06 -1.50 -1.86
N LEU A 177 20.11 -1.67 -1.05
CA LEU A 177 21.43 -2.11 -1.55
C LEU A 177 21.39 -3.52 -2.17
N ALA A 178 20.65 -4.45 -1.57
CA ALA A 178 20.45 -5.78 -2.14
C ALA A 178 19.70 -5.70 -3.49
N LEU A 179 18.70 -4.82 -3.58
CA LEU A 179 17.91 -4.62 -4.78
C LEU A 179 18.76 -4.09 -5.95
N VAL A 180 19.73 -3.20 -5.69
CA VAL A 180 20.66 -2.69 -6.73
C VAL A 180 21.37 -3.83 -7.46
N SER A 181 21.81 -4.88 -6.75
CA SER A 181 22.49 -6.02 -7.37
C SER A 181 21.59 -6.77 -8.37
N VAL A 182 20.30 -6.92 -8.04
CA VAL A 182 19.30 -7.57 -8.91
C VAL A 182 19.01 -6.70 -10.13
N VAL A 183 18.91 -5.38 -9.95
CA VAL A 183 18.73 -4.44 -11.06
C VAL A 183 19.92 -4.51 -12.02
N MET A 184 21.14 -4.51 -11.50
CA MET A 184 22.34 -4.64 -12.35
C MET A 184 22.35 -5.95 -13.14
N LEU A 185 21.98 -7.07 -12.52
CA LEU A 185 21.91 -8.37 -13.20
C LEU A 185 20.83 -8.37 -14.31
N THR A 186 19.65 -7.83 -14.03
CA THR A 186 18.55 -7.78 -15.00
C THR A 186 18.85 -6.82 -16.16
N SER A 187 19.48 -5.68 -15.91
CA SER A 187 19.95 -4.77 -16.97
C SER A 187 20.99 -5.42 -17.89
N VAL A 188 21.85 -6.29 -17.36
CA VAL A 188 22.83 -7.05 -18.16
C VAL A 188 22.13 -8.11 -19.03
N LEU A 189 21.10 -8.79 -18.49
CA LEU A 189 20.32 -9.78 -19.22
C LEU A 189 19.44 -9.16 -20.34
N ALA A 190 18.89 -7.97 -20.12
CA ALA A 190 18.14 -7.20 -21.12
C ALA A 190 18.95 -6.90 -22.39
N GLY A 191 20.28 -6.77 -22.26
CA GLY A 191 21.20 -6.54 -23.39
C GLY A 191 21.71 -7.82 -24.08
N SER A 192 21.29 -9.01 -23.63
CA SER A 192 21.74 -10.30 -24.20
C SER A 192 20.88 -10.73 -25.40
N PRO A 193 21.46 -11.38 -26.43
CA PRO A 193 20.70 -11.97 -27.53
C PRO A 193 19.66 -12.98 -27.01
N GLY A 194 18.39 -12.79 -27.36
CA GLY A 194 17.27 -13.63 -26.93
C GLY A 194 16.37 -13.05 -25.82
N TYR A 195 16.66 -11.84 -25.33
CA TYR A 195 15.78 -11.08 -24.43
C TYR A 195 15.16 -9.86 -25.14
N PRO A 196 13.91 -9.48 -24.83
CA PRO A 196 13.29 -8.27 -25.38
C PRO A 196 14.09 -7.01 -25.02
N SER A 197 14.36 -6.13 -25.99
CA SER A 197 15.14 -4.90 -25.76
C SER A 197 14.47 -3.91 -24.79
N ASN A 198 13.16 -4.08 -24.54
CA ASN A 198 12.38 -3.26 -23.60
C ASN A 198 12.22 -3.94 -22.23
N ALA A 199 12.61 -5.21 -22.09
CA ALA A 199 12.56 -5.93 -20.83
C ALA A 199 13.82 -5.63 -20.02
N GLY A 200 13.82 -4.59 -19.20
CA GLY A 200 14.77 -4.55 -18.08
C GLY A 200 15.53 -3.26 -17.85
N ILE A 201 14.84 -2.12 -17.84
CA ILE A 201 15.30 -1.02 -16.99
C ILE A 201 14.11 -0.59 -16.13
N GLY A 202 14.15 -0.96 -14.84
CA GLY A 202 13.25 -0.43 -13.80
C GLY A 202 11.78 -0.83 -13.85
N THR A 203 11.30 -1.48 -14.91
CA THR A 203 9.94 -1.99 -15.03
C THR A 203 9.76 -3.28 -14.22
N ILE A 204 8.61 -3.44 -13.57
CA ILE A 204 8.18 -4.71 -12.94
C ILE A 204 7.19 -5.42 -13.87
N ALA A 205 6.91 -4.91 -15.09
CA ALA A 205 5.84 -5.44 -15.93
C ALA A 205 6.20 -6.79 -16.57
N ILE A 206 5.43 -7.84 -16.25
CA ILE A 206 5.55 -9.19 -16.85
C ILE A 206 5.28 -9.15 -18.36
N LYS A 207 4.45 -8.20 -18.83
CA LYS A 207 4.06 -8.07 -20.22
C LYS A 207 5.22 -7.71 -21.15
N GLU A 208 6.20 -6.95 -20.67
CA GLU A 208 7.37 -6.56 -21.47
C GLU A 208 8.38 -7.71 -21.65
N ILE A 209 8.24 -8.81 -20.90
CA ILE A 209 9.11 -10.00 -20.99
C ILE A 209 8.62 -10.98 -22.10
N GLN A 210 7.36 -10.87 -22.52
CA GLN A 210 6.73 -11.87 -23.40
C GLN A 210 6.73 -11.52 -24.90
N ASP A 211 7.05 -10.27 -25.26
CA ASP A 211 7.13 -9.78 -26.65
C ASP A 211 8.60 -9.59 -27.08
#